data_AF-A4CRM1-F1
#
_entry.id   AF-A4CRM1-F1
#
_cell.length_a   1.000
_cell.length_b   1.000
_cell.length_c   1.000
_cell.angle_alpha   90.00
_cell.angle_beta   90.00
_cell.angle_gamma   90.00
#
_symmetry.space_group_name_H-M   'P 1'
#
loop_
_entity.id
_entity.type
_entity.pdbx_description
1 polymer ?
#
loop_
_entity_poly.entity_id
_entity_poly.type
_entity_poly.pdbx_seq_one_letter_code
_entity_poly.pdbx_strand_id
1 'polypeptide(L)' 'MLMRLRLLLITMGGGVALLVVLCLGAQNLSDRYRLNLGVGTSAPLPAGFVVGVSAVLGLIGGGSLTALLMPESRR' A
#
# COMPACT_ATOMS: atom_id res chain seq x y z
N MET A 1 12.88 -0.91 -21.13
CA MET A 1 11.68 -0.22 -20.56
C MET A 1 10.52 -1.15 -20.21
N LEU A 2 10.16 -2.13 -21.06
CA LEU A 2 9.00 -3.02 -20.83
C LEU A 2 9.00 -3.73 -19.46
N MET A 3 10.17 -4.22 -19.02
CA MET A 3 10.28 -4.91 -17.72
C MET A 3 10.01 -3.98 -16.53
N ARG A 4 10.55 -2.76 -16.55
CA ARG A 4 10.29 -1.74 -15.52
C ARG A 4 8.81 -1.39 -15.45
N LEU A 5 8.17 -1.19 -16.61
CA LEU A 5 6.73 -0.91 -16.69
C LEU A 5 5.91 -2.08 -16.15
N ARG A 6 6.24 -3.33 -16.51
CA ARG A 6 5.57 -4.52 -16.01
C ARG A 6 5.70 -4.64 -14.49
N LEU A 7 6.89 -4.37 -13.95
CA LEU A 7 7.14 -4.40 -12.51
C LEU A 7 6.30 -3.35 -11.78
N LEU A 8 6.27 -2.12 -12.31
CA LEU A 8 5.48 -1.02 -11.77
C LEU A 8 3.97 -1.33 -11.80
N LEU A 9 3.47 -1.90 -12.90
CA LEU A 9 2.07 -2.34 -13.02
C LEU A 9 1.72 -3.44 -12.02
N ILE A 10 2.60 -4.42 -11.82
CA ILE A 10 2.38 -5.49 -10.84
C ILE A 10 2.40 -4.92 -9.42
N THR A 11 3.36 -4.06 -9.09
CA THR A 11 3.44 -3.40 -7.78
C THR A 11 2.20 -2.58 -7.49
N MET A 12 1.77 -1.75 -8.44
CA MET A 12 0.61 -0.89 -8.27
C MET A 12 -0.69 -1.69 -8.22
N GLY A 13 -0.87 -2.64 -9.14
CA GLY A 13 -2.03 -3.52 -9.19
C GLY A 13 -2.16 -4.38 -7.92
N GLY A 14 -1.05 -4.97 -7.46
CA GLY A 14 -1.01 -5.73 -6.21
C GLY A 14 -1.28 -4.86 -4.99
N GLY A 15 -0.73 -3.64 -4.94
CA GLY A 15 -1.01 -2.67 -3.88
C GLY A 15 -2.48 -2.27 -3.81
N VAL A 16 -3.11 -1.98 -4.96
CA VAL A 16 -4.55 -1.70 -5.03
C VAL A 16 -5.38 -2.90 -4.58
N ALA A 17 -5.04 -4.11 -5.03
CA ALA A 17 -5.74 -5.33 -4.61
C ALA A 17 -5.65 -5.54 -3.09
N LEU A 18 -4.48 -5.33 -2.49
CA LEU A 18 -4.31 -5.39 -1.03
C LEU A 18 -5.09 -4.30 -0.31
N LEU A 19 -5.16 -3.07 -0.82
CA LEU A 19 -6.01 -2.03 -0.26
C LEU A 19 -7.48 -2.43 -0.26
N VAL A 20 -7.98 -3.03 -1.36
CA VAL A 20 -9.35 -3.54 -1.41
C VAL A 20 -9.58 -4.61 -0.34
N VAL A 21 -8.65 -5.56 -0.19
CA VAL A 21 -8.72 -6.59 0.85
C VAL A 21 -8.74 -5.97 2.25
N LEU A 22 -7.92 -4.95 2.52
CA LEU A 22 -7.90 -4.24 3.79
C LEU A 22 -9.21 -3.49 4.04
N CYS A 23 -9.78 -2.84 3.03
CA CYS A 23 -11.07 -2.16 3.13
C CYS A 23 -12.20 -3.16 3.44
N LEU A 24 -12.17 -4.35 2.84
CA LEU A 24 -13.12 -5.42 3.15
C LEU A 24 -12.92 -5.97 4.57
N GLY A 25 -11.67 -6.23 4.98
CA GLY A 25 -11.34 -6.69 6.32
C GLY A 25 -11.70 -5.67 7.41
N ALA A 26 -11.50 -4.38 7.16
CA ALA A 26 -11.83 -3.31 8.10
C ALA A 26 -13.34 -3.17 8.37
N GLN A 27 -14.18 -3.64 7.44
CA GLN A 27 -15.63 -3.73 7.66
C GLN A 27 -15.99 -4.87 8.61
N ASN A 28 -15.18 -5.94 8.66
CA ASN A 28 -15.42 -7.09 9.52
C ASN A 28 -14.95 -6.87 10.96
N LEU A 29 -13.98 -5.98 11.21
CA LEU A 29 -13.50 -5.67 12.55
C LEU A 29 -14.45 -4.74 13.30
N SER A 30 -14.81 -5.12 14.52
CA SER A 30 -15.68 -4.34 15.42
C SER A 30 -14.91 -3.23 16.15
N ASP A 31 -13.61 -3.41 16.40
CA ASP A 31 -12.80 -2.43 17.11
C ASP A 31 -12.55 -1.18 16.27
N ARG A 32 -12.72 0.00 16.89
CA ARG A 32 -12.59 1.30 16.23
C ARG A 32 -11.74 2.24 17.09
N TYR A 33 -10.65 2.73 16.51
CA TYR A 33 -9.75 3.69 17.13
C TYR A 33 -9.69 4.97 16.29
N ARG A 34 -9.60 6.13 16.94
CA ARG A 34 -9.34 7.40 16.27
C ARG A 34 -7.87 7.73 16.43
N LEU A 35 -7.17 7.96 15.33
CA LEU A 35 -5.79 8.43 15.38
C LEU A 35 -5.76 9.95 15.45
N ASN A 36 -4.88 10.48 16.30
CA ASN A 36 -4.53 11.89 16.26
C ASN A 36 -3.32 12.04 15.32
N LEU A 37 -3.51 12.79 14.22
CA LEU A 37 -2.51 13.01 13.19
C LEU A 37 -1.76 14.35 13.39
N GLY A 38 -1.91 14.99 14.55
CA GLY A 38 -1.33 16.29 14.87
C GLY A 38 -2.08 17.49 14.27
N VAL A 39 -2.64 17.34 13.07
CA VAL A 39 -3.50 18.35 12.40
C VAL A 39 -5.01 18.09 12.58
N GLY A 40 -5.36 17.01 13.29
CA GLY A 40 -6.75 16.60 13.51
C GLY A 40 -6.87 15.13 13.86
N THR A 41 -8.09 14.68 14.10
CA THR A 41 -8.39 13.26 14.38
C THR A 41 -8.93 12.57 13.13
N SER A 42 -8.48 11.34 12.89
CA SER A 42 -9.01 10.50 11.82
C SER A 42 -10.46 10.07 12.10
N ALA A 43 -11.11 9.55 11.05
CA ALA A 43 -12.29 8.70 11.22
C ALA A 43 -11.96 7.48 12.12
N PRO A 44 -12.96 6.86 12.76
CA PRO A 44 -12.76 5.62 13.50
C PRO A 44 -12.27 4.49 12.59
N LEU A 45 -11.02 4.04 12.74
CA LEU A 45 -10.40 2.98 11.95
C LEU A 45 -9.97 1.81 12.84
N PRO A 46 -10.05 0.55 12.36
CA PRO A 46 -9.48 -0.59 13.07
C PRO A 46 -7.96 -0.53 13.10
N ALA A 47 -7.34 -1.01 14.18
CA ALA A 47 -5.87 -1.03 14.29
C ALA A 47 -5.21 -1.85 13.16
N GLY A 48 -5.78 -3.00 12.82
CA GLY A 48 -5.29 -3.84 11.72
C GLY A 48 -5.34 -3.17 10.35
N PHE A 49 -6.34 -2.30 10.11
CA PHE A 49 -6.42 -1.54 8.86
C PHE A 49 -5.27 -0.54 8.75
N VAL A 50 -4.95 0.16 9.84
CA VAL A 50 -3.89 1.18 9.88
C VAL A 50 -2.51 0.54 9.65
N VAL A 51 -2.23 -0.58 10.33
CA VAL A 51 -1.00 -1.36 10.11
C VAL A 51 -0.92 -1.88 8.68
N GLY A 52 -2.04 -2.39 8.15
CA GLY A 52 -2.14 -2.87 6.78
C GLY A 52 -1.84 -1.78 5.75
N VAL A 53 -2.41 -0.59 5.90
CA VAL A 53 -2.15 0.54 4.98
C VAL A 53 -0.67 0.91 4.98
N SER A 54 -0.02 0.96 6.14
CA SER A 54 1.42 1.23 6.23
C SER A 54 2.25 0.17 5.48
N ALA A 55 1.89 -1.11 5.59
CA ALA A 55 2.55 -2.18 4.86
C ALA A 55 2.36 -2.05 3.34
N VAL A 56 1.14 -1.71 2.88
CA VAL A 56 0.87 -1.50 1.45
C VAL A 56 1.63 -0.29 0.91
N LEU A 57 1.71 0.81 1.66
CA LEU A 57 2.53 1.97 1.26
C LEU A 57 4.01 1.60 1.14
N GLY A 58 4.53 0.78 2.05
CA GLY A 58 5.89 0.24 1.98
C GLY A 58 6.11 -0.62 0.73
N LEU A 59 5.16 -1.51 0.40
CA LEU A 59 5.19 -2.33 -0.81
C LEU A 59 5.20 -1.47 -2.08
N ILE A 60 4.28 -0.50 -2.18
CA ILE A 60 4.17 0.39 -3.34
C ILE A 60 5.44 1.23 -3.48
N GLY A 61 5.92 1.83 -2.40
CA GLY A 61 7.13 2.64 -2.38
C GLY A 61 8.36 1.83 -2.80
N GLY A 62 8.61 0.70 -2.13
CA GLY A 62 9.75 -0.17 -2.40
C GLY A 62 9.71 -0.78 -3.82
N GLY A 63 8.55 -1.24 -4.27
CA GLY A 63 8.39 -1.78 -5.62
C GLY A 63 8.55 -0.71 -6.71
N SER A 64 8.07 0.51 -6.47
CA SER A 64 8.28 1.65 -7.39
C SER A 64 9.75 2.06 -7.47
N LEU A 65 10.42 2.17 -6.33
CA LEU A 65 11.87 2.41 -6.26
C LEU A 65 12.66 1.34 -7.01
N THR A 66 12.31 0.07 -6.81
CA THR A 66 12.93 -1.06 -7.50
C THR A 66 12.72 -0.96 -9.02
N ALA A 67 11.50 -0.66 -9.47
CA ALA A 67 11.19 -0.50 -10.89
C ALA A 67 11.97 0.65 -11.55
N LEU A 68 12.16 1.76 -10.81
CA LEU A 68 12.90 2.94 -11.28
C LEU A 68 14.41 2.69 -11.32
N LEU A 69 14.98 2.08 -10.28
CA LEU A 69 16.41 1.85 -10.13
C LEU A 69 16.91 0.59 -10.85
N MET A 70 16.00 -0.23 -11.38
CA MET A 70 16.34 -1.47 -12.08
C MET A 70 17.32 -1.18 -13.24
N PRO A 71 18.53 -1.77 -13.25
CA PRO A 71 19.52 -1.54 -14.30
C PRO A 71 18.95 -1.84 -15.68
N GLU A 72 19.37 -1.10 -16.69
CA GLU A 72 19.06 -1.51 -18.05
C GLU A 72 19.89 -2.74 -18.41
N SER A 73 19.24 -3.79 -18.88
CA SER A 73 19.92 -4.95 -19.46
C SER A 73 20.59 -4.48 -20.75
N ARG A 74 21.87 -4.05 -20.66
CA ARG A 74 22.72 -3.78 -21.81
C ARG A 74 23.04 -5.13 -22.47
N ARG A 75 22.18 -5.55 -23.39
CA ARG A 75 22.48 -6.63 -24.34
C ARG A 75 22.89 -6.00 -25.66
#